data_AF-A0A1A0N1F1-F1
#
_entry.id   AF-A0A1A0N1F1-F1
#
_cell.length_a   1.000
_cell.length_b   1.000
_cell.length_c   1.000
_cell.angle_alpha   90.00
_cell.angle_beta   90.00
_cell.angle_gamma   90.00
#
_symmetry.space_group_name_H-M   'P 1'
#
loop_
_entity.id
_entity.type
_entity.pdbx_description
1 polymer ?
#
loop_
_entity_poly.entity_id
_entity_poly.type
_entity_poly.pdbx_seq_one_letter_code
_entity_poly.pdbx_strand_id
1 'polypeptide(L)'
;MLGGAGAVGVAALAGAGADRAFSSPLSRNETQDATMTDDAARFGNPRIPAELNTAQPHMFHLGALAPTQFEGGTLRQAYEGNWPILTGQEASVVMVTLEPGGIREPHWHPSAWEINVIAGGVATWTLLDPLGHAEQFEANVGDVVFAPQGSLHYFENKGTQNLSLLIVFNASTQEGEDDIGIGASISKLPPDVLSVVFGVPADTFTKFKKIDQSLTIIKRPTS
;
A
#
# COMPACT_ATOMS: atom_id res chain seq x y z
N MET A 1 35.78 -15.50 71.24
CA MET A 1 34.57 -16.34 71.04
C MET A 1 34.36 -16.40 69.54
N LEU A 2 34.98 -17.31 68.76
CA LEU A 2 34.89 -18.78 68.73
C LEU A 2 33.44 -19.27 68.64
N GLY A 3 33.08 -19.76 67.46
CA GLY A 3 31.80 -20.36 67.11
C GLY A 3 31.76 -20.70 65.63
N GLY A 4 32.69 -21.57 65.18
CA GLY A 4 32.61 -22.25 63.89
C GLY A 4 32.13 -23.69 64.09
N ALA A 5 31.52 -24.26 63.05
CA ALA A 5 31.40 -25.68 62.69
C ALA A 5 30.16 -25.82 61.77
N GLY A 6 30.15 -26.56 60.68
CA GLY A 6 31.15 -27.45 60.10
C GLY A 6 30.62 -27.93 58.75
N ALA A 7 31.54 -28.23 57.85
CA ALA A 7 31.28 -28.95 56.60
C ALA A 7 30.85 -30.39 56.87
N VAL A 8 30.27 -31.06 55.87
CA VAL A 8 30.73 -32.34 55.28
C VAL A 8 29.69 -32.77 54.23
N GLY A 9 30.18 -33.17 53.06
CA GLY A 9 29.35 -33.63 51.96
C GLY A 9 29.32 -35.14 51.76
N VAL A 10 28.81 -35.48 50.57
CA VAL A 10 28.95 -36.70 49.77
C VAL A 10 28.38 -38.00 50.36
N ALA A 11 27.35 -38.53 49.71
CA ALA A 11 27.31 -39.93 49.25
C ALA A 11 26.11 -40.16 48.31
N ALA A 12 26.41 -40.62 47.09
CA ALA A 12 25.46 -41.26 46.21
C ALA A 12 25.22 -42.71 46.68
N LEU A 13 23.98 -43.19 46.61
CA LEU A 13 23.67 -44.62 46.58
C LEU A 13 22.55 -44.88 45.57
N ALA A 14 22.83 -45.88 44.73
CA ALA A 14 22.07 -46.31 43.57
C ALA A 14 20.78 -47.06 43.93
N GLY A 15 19.78 -46.95 43.05
CA GLY A 15 18.61 -47.81 42.99
C GLY A 15 18.29 -48.10 41.53
N ALA A 16 18.19 -49.38 41.20
CA ALA A 16 18.36 -49.96 39.87
C ALA A 16 17.18 -49.79 38.91
N GLY A 17 17.53 -49.68 37.62
CA GLY A 17 17.03 -50.55 36.56
C GLY A 17 15.59 -50.36 36.06
N ALA A 18 15.45 -49.61 34.97
CA ALA A 18 14.54 -49.99 33.90
C ALA A 18 15.24 -49.73 32.57
N ASP A 19 15.46 -50.83 31.84
CA ASP A 19 16.09 -50.92 30.54
C ASP A 19 15.32 -50.18 29.44
N ARG A 20 16.11 -49.61 28.52
CA ARG A 20 15.88 -49.50 27.07
C ARG A 20 14.55 -48.92 26.56
N ALA A 21 14.65 -47.69 26.07
CA ALA A 21 14.18 -47.39 24.71
C ALA A 21 15.03 -46.27 24.10
N PHE A 22 16.00 -46.63 23.27
CA PHE A 22 16.42 -45.75 22.19
C PHE A 22 15.21 -45.58 21.27
N SER A 23 14.57 -44.40 21.28
CA SER A 23 13.54 -44.09 20.30
C SER A 23 14.19 -44.02 18.91
N SER A 24 13.89 -45.01 18.06
CA SER A 24 14.13 -44.95 16.62
C SER A 24 13.52 -43.65 16.03
N PRO A 25 14.07 -43.13 14.92
CA PRO A 25 13.51 -41.95 14.27
C PRO A 25 12.08 -42.29 13.84
N LEU A 26 11.12 -41.52 14.34
CA LEU A 26 9.73 -41.62 13.93
C LEU A 26 9.69 -41.44 12.41
N SER A 27 9.18 -42.48 11.73
CA SER A 27 8.76 -42.38 10.33
C SER A 27 7.86 -41.16 10.21
N ARG A 28 8.20 -40.22 9.32
CA ARG A 28 7.26 -39.22 8.83
C ARG A 28 6.04 -39.99 8.34
N ASN A 29 4.98 -40.02 9.13
CA ASN A 29 3.67 -40.21 8.55
C ASN A 29 3.48 -39.00 7.66
N GLU A 30 3.35 -39.24 6.36
CA GLU A 30 2.75 -38.33 5.41
C GLU A 30 1.37 -37.96 5.96
N THR A 31 1.32 -36.93 6.81
CA THR A 31 0.12 -36.12 6.95
C THR A 31 -0.05 -35.51 5.58
N GLN A 32 -0.86 -36.21 4.78
CA GLN A 32 -1.55 -35.79 3.59
C GLN A 32 -1.39 -34.28 3.43
N ASP A 33 -0.51 -33.91 2.48
CA ASP A 33 -0.42 -32.58 1.93
C ASP A 33 -1.86 -32.14 1.70
N ALA A 34 -2.36 -31.27 2.57
CA ALA A 34 -3.66 -30.68 2.39
C ALA A 34 -3.45 -29.76 1.20
N THR A 35 -3.55 -30.37 0.01
CA THR A 35 -3.62 -29.69 -1.26
C THR A 35 -4.49 -28.49 -1.00
N MET A 36 -3.91 -27.30 -1.14
CA MET A 36 -4.66 -26.06 -1.30
C MET A 36 -5.48 -26.27 -2.56
N THR A 37 -6.57 -27.00 -2.42
CA THR A 37 -7.53 -27.21 -3.49
C THR A 37 -8.10 -25.85 -3.72
N ASP A 38 -7.90 -25.38 -4.94
CA ASP A 38 -8.52 -24.24 -5.60
C ASP A 38 -10.01 -24.22 -5.27
N ASP A 39 -10.35 -23.62 -4.11
CA ASP A 39 -11.70 -23.56 -3.62
C ASP A 39 -12.35 -22.34 -4.26
N ALA A 40 -12.92 -22.56 -5.43
CA ALA A 40 -13.64 -21.55 -6.20
C ALA A 40 -14.78 -20.90 -5.40
N ALA A 41 -15.23 -21.51 -4.29
CA ALA A 41 -16.21 -20.91 -3.38
C ALA A 41 -15.60 -19.86 -2.45
N ARG A 42 -14.28 -19.92 -2.18
CA ARG A 42 -13.55 -18.97 -1.34
C ARG A 42 -12.93 -17.82 -2.12
N PHE A 43 -12.51 -18.06 -3.37
CA PHE A 43 -11.76 -17.09 -4.17
C PHE A 43 -12.43 -16.67 -5.49
N GLY A 44 -13.65 -17.16 -5.78
CA GLY A 44 -14.24 -17.03 -7.11
C GLY A 44 -13.49 -17.87 -8.13
N ASN A 45 -14.10 -18.16 -9.29
CA ASN A 45 -13.44 -18.93 -10.35
C ASN A 45 -12.26 -18.11 -10.93
N PRO A 46 -10.99 -18.45 -10.68
CA PRO A 46 -9.88 -17.69 -11.23
C PRO A 46 -9.71 -18.16 -12.68
N ARG A 47 -10.55 -17.66 -13.58
CA ARG A 47 -10.18 -17.62 -14.99
C ARG A 47 -9.10 -16.57 -15.13
N ILE A 48 -7.87 -16.93 -14.79
CA ILE A 48 -6.70 -16.26 -15.35
C ILE A 48 -6.87 -16.40 -16.86
N PRO A 49 -7.11 -15.32 -17.62
CA PRO A 49 -7.14 -15.38 -19.08
C PRO A 49 -5.89 -16.10 -19.56
N ALA A 50 -6.01 -16.95 -20.58
CA ALA A 50 -4.89 -17.81 -21.01
C ALA A 50 -3.65 -16.99 -21.40
N GLU A 51 -3.81 -15.71 -21.74
CA GLU A 51 -2.73 -14.75 -22.03
C GLU A 51 -1.90 -14.35 -20.78
N LEU A 52 -2.45 -14.53 -19.58
CA LEU A 52 -1.83 -14.21 -18.29
C LEU A 52 -1.30 -15.46 -17.57
N ASN A 53 -1.50 -16.64 -18.18
CA ASN A 53 -0.87 -17.90 -17.79
C ASN A 53 0.59 -17.93 -18.28
N THR A 54 1.44 -17.13 -17.64
CA THR A 54 2.89 -17.23 -17.81
C THR A 54 3.40 -18.44 -17.02
N ALA A 55 4.62 -18.92 -17.30
CA ALA A 55 5.23 -20.00 -16.54
C ALA A 55 5.43 -19.69 -15.02
N GLN A 56 5.14 -18.45 -14.58
CA GLN A 56 5.35 -17.95 -13.22
C GLN A 56 4.18 -17.02 -12.78
N PRO A 57 2.95 -17.53 -12.58
CA PRO A 57 1.77 -16.71 -12.32
C PRO A 57 1.82 -15.92 -10.99
N HIS A 58 2.70 -16.33 -10.07
CA HIS A 58 2.92 -15.69 -8.78
C HIS A 58 3.90 -14.50 -8.82
N MET A 59 4.53 -14.23 -9.96
CA MET A 59 5.45 -13.10 -10.12
C MET A 59 4.90 -12.12 -11.14
N PHE A 60 4.90 -10.84 -10.78
CA PHE A 60 4.52 -9.75 -11.67
C PHE A 60 5.66 -8.77 -11.85
N HIS A 61 6.08 -8.54 -13.10
CA HIS A 61 7.18 -7.64 -13.41
C HIS A 61 6.69 -6.18 -13.48
N LEU A 62 6.26 -5.63 -12.34
CA LEU A 62 5.71 -4.27 -12.26
C LEU A 62 6.62 -3.21 -12.91
N GLY A 63 7.92 -3.26 -12.60
CA GLY A 63 8.89 -2.32 -13.16
C GLY A 63 9.13 -2.42 -14.67
N ALA A 64 8.73 -3.54 -15.30
CA ALA A 64 8.86 -3.76 -16.74
C ALA A 64 7.65 -3.22 -17.53
N LEU A 65 6.56 -2.83 -16.86
CA LEU A 65 5.43 -2.19 -17.54
C LEU A 65 5.86 -0.86 -18.16
N ALA A 66 5.29 -0.53 -19.32
CA ALA A 66 5.32 0.84 -19.81
C ALA A 66 4.61 1.74 -18.79
N PRO A 67 5.23 2.84 -18.34
CA PRO A 67 4.58 3.75 -17.40
C PRO A 67 3.46 4.52 -18.08
N THR A 68 2.39 4.76 -17.33
CA THR A 68 1.49 5.88 -17.63
C THR A 68 2.26 7.16 -17.34
N GLN A 69 2.39 8.00 -18.36
CA GLN A 69 3.14 9.26 -18.31
C GLN A 69 2.21 10.41 -17.93
N PHE A 70 2.64 11.23 -16.97
CA PHE A 70 1.96 12.43 -16.51
C PHE A 70 2.92 13.61 -16.51
N GLU A 71 2.41 14.83 -16.37
CA GLU A 71 3.23 16.04 -16.43
C GLU A 71 4.31 16.08 -15.34
N GLY A 72 3.99 15.59 -14.14
CA GLY A 72 4.87 15.60 -12.97
C GLY A 72 5.57 14.27 -12.66
N GLY A 73 5.41 13.23 -13.48
CA GLY A 73 5.92 11.91 -13.14
C GLY A 73 5.27 10.73 -13.86
N THR A 74 5.41 9.55 -13.28
CA THR A 74 4.93 8.29 -13.86
C THR A 74 4.25 7.40 -12.84
N LEU A 75 3.36 6.54 -13.35
CA LEU A 75 2.67 5.52 -12.58
C LEU A 75 2.71 4.18 -13.31
N ARG A 76 2.91 3.09 -12.57
CA ARG A 76 2.66 1.71 -13.00
C ARG A 76 1.82 1.01 -11.95
N GLN A 77 0.93 0.11 -12.36
CA GLN A 77 0.08 -0.60 -11.42
C GLN A 77 -0.02 -2.10 -11.75
N ALA A 78 -0.04 -2.92 -10.71
CA ALA A 78 -0.54 -4.28 -10.74
C ALA A 78 -1.93 -4.30 -10.07
N TYR A 79 -2.94 -4.76 -10.79
CA TYR A 79 -4.34 -4.82 -10.36
C TYR A 79 -5.03 -6.02 -11.02
N GLU A 80 -6.27 -6.35 -10.65
CA GLU A 80 -6.93 -7.58 -11.12
C GLU A 80 -7.04 -7.71 -12.65
N GLY A 81 -7.13 -6.58 -13.36
CA GLY A 81 -7.24 -6.57 -14.83
C GLY A 81 -5.95 -6.93 -15.56
N ASN A 82 -4.78 -6.82 -14.92
CA ASN A 82 -3.49 -7.18 -15.53
C ASN A 82 -2.70 -8.24 -14.75
N TRP A 83 -3.08 -8.52 -13.50
CA TRP A 83 -2.54 -9.60 -12.68
C TRP A 83 -3.70 -10.34 -12.00
N PRO A 84 -4.32 -11.33 -12.68
CA PRO A 84 -5.60 -11.90 -12.26
C PRO A 84 -5.57 -12.63 -10.93
N ILE A 85 -4.39 -12.97 -10.41
CA ILE A 85 -4.23 -13.52 -9.06
C ILE A 85 -4.78 -12.57 -7.98
N LEU A 86 -4.86 -11.27 -8.28
CA LEU A 86 -5.41 -10.25 -7.38
C LEU A 86 -6.94 -10.23 -7.35
N THR A 87 -7.62 -10.92 -8.28
CA THR A 87 -9.09 -10.99 -8.31
C THR A 87 -9.62 -11.54 -6.99
N GLY A 88 -10.47 -10.77 -6.30
CA GLY A 88 -11.04 -11.16 -5.00
C GLY A 88 -10.06 -11.17 -3.82
N GLN A 89 -8.80 -10.73 -4.01
CA GLN A 89 -7.81 -10.62 -2.92
C GLN A 89 -7.87 -9.28 -2.18
N GLU A 90 -8.65 -8.31 -2.69
CA GLU A 90 -8.68 -6.94 -2.17
C GLU A 90 -7.27 -6.36 -2.06
N ALA A 91 -6.50 -6.44 -3.16
CA ALA A 91 -5.11 -6.02 -3.17
C ALA A 91 -4.70 -5.49 -4.54
N SER A 92 -4.05 -4.34 -4.57
CA SER A 92 -3.34 -3.82 -5.76
C SER A 92 -2.09 -3.07 -5.32
N VAL A 93 -1.16 -2.91 -6.26
CA VAL A 93 0.14 -2.28 -5.99
C VAL A 93 0.44 -1.25 -7.08
N VAL A 94 0.75 -0.03 -6.66
CA VAL A 94 1.15 1.06 -7.56
C VAL A 94 2.62 1.43 -7.30
N MET A 95 3.37 1.66 -8.36
CA MET A 95 4.70 2.26 -8.31
C MET A 95 4.60 3.67 -8.91
N VAL A 96 4.87 4.68 -8.08
CA VAL A 96 4.87 6.09 -8.48
C VAL A 96 6.29 6.61 -8.54
N THR A 97 6.57 7.46 -9.53
CA THR A 97 7.75 8.33 -9.52
C THR A 97 7.30 9.76 -9.75
N LEU A 98 7.62 10.67 -8.83
CA LEU A 98 7.44 12.11 -8.98
C LEU A 98 8.79 12.76 -9.31
N GLU A 99 8.84 13.47 -10.43
CA GLU A 99 9.99 14.31 -10.78
C GLU A 99 10.11 15.48 -9.80
N PRO A 100 11.24 16.22 -9.76
CA PRO A 100 11.32 17.48 -9.01
C PRO A 100 10.15 18.41 -9.33
N GLY A 101 9.43 18.85 -8.30
CA GLY A 101 8.20 19.65 -8.42
C GLY A 101 6.94 18.85 -8.79
N GLY A 102 7.03 17.54 -8.94
CA GLY A 102 5.89 16.64 -9.15
C GLY A 102 5.00 16.55 -7.91
N ILE A 103 3.70 16.46 -8.14
CA ILE A 103 2.67 16.41 -7.10
C ILE A 103 1.71 15.28 -7.47
N ARG A 104 1.50 14.33 -6.57
CA ARG A 104 0.29 13.51 -6.60
C ARG A 104 -0.83 14.41 -6.10
N GLU A 105 -1.76 14.75 -7.00
CA GLU A 105 -2.78 15.77 -6.70
C GLU A 105 -3.58 15.40 -5.45
N PRO A 106 -4.16 16.36 -4.70
CA PRO A 106 -5.02 15.99 -3.59
C PRO A 106 -6.20 15.13 -4.04
N HIS A 107 -6.37 13.98 -3.40
CA HIS A 107 -7.33 12.96 -3.79
C HIS A 107 -7.77 12.14 -2.57
N TRP A 108 -8.75 11.27 -2.79
CA TRP A 108 -9.15 10.23 -1.85
C TRP A 108 -9.62 8.99 -2.60
N HIS A 109 -9.53 7.86 -1.92
CA HIS A 109 -10.02 6.57 -2.38
C HIS A 109 -11.33 6.23 -1.66
N PRO A 110 -12.49 6.16 -2.35
CA PRO A 110 -13.75 5.84 -1.70
C PRO A 110 -13.83 4.39 -1.20
N SER A 111 -13.12 3.45 -1.84
CA SER A 111 -13.21 2.02 -1.51
C SER A 111 -11.96 1.42 -0.83
N ALA A 112 -10.82 2.11 -0.86
CA ALA A 112 -9.55 1.60 -0.32
C ALA A 112 -8.88 2.53 0.71
N TRP A 113 -8.18 1.93 1.67
CA TRP A 113 -7.05 2.56 2.37
C TRP A 113 -5.76 2.35 1.59
N GLU A 114 -4.74 3.14 1.90
CA GLU A 114 -3.47 3.17 1.19
C GLU A 114 -2.28 3.06 2.15
N ILE A 115 -1.30 2.20 1.83
CA ILE A 115 0.02 2.16 2.47
C ILE A 115 1.08 2.58 1.45
N ASN A 116 1.83 3.62 1.78
CA ASN A 116 2.93 4.15 0.99
C ASN A 116 4.27 3.81 1.62
N VAL A 117 5.18 3.24 0.85
CA VAL A 117 6.58 3.01 1.23
C VAL A 117 7.46 3.92 0.39
N ILE A 118 8.20 4.81 1.04
CA ILE A 118 9.13 5.70 0.34
C ILE A 118 10.37 4.90 -0.06
N ALA A 119 10.57 4.73 -1.36
CA ALA A 119 11.66 3.94 -1.93
C ALA A 119 12.87 4.80 -2.35
N GLY A 120 12.67 6.10 -2.57
CA GLY A 120 13.72 7.04 -2.96
C GLY A 120 13.27 8.49 -2.85
N GLY A 121 14.16 9.39 -2.48
CA GLY A 121 13.85 10.82 -2.29
C GLY A 121 13.15 11.12 -0.95
N VAL A 122 12.48 12.28 -0.90
CA VAL A 122 11.72 12.76 0.27
C VAL A 122 10.37 13.27 -0.21
N ALA A 123 9.29 12.80 0.41
CA ALA A 123 7.93 13.22 0.13
C ALA A 123 7.45 14.21 1.20
N THR A 124 6.90 15.35 0.78
CA THR A 124 6.10 16.19 1.69
C THR A 124 4.65 15.76 1.59
N TRP A 125 4.05 15.41 2.72
CA TRP A 125 2.68 14.90 2.82
C TRP A 125 1.75 15.93 3.46
N THR A 126 0.48 15.88 3.06
CA THR A 126 -0.63 16.41 3.83
C THR A 126 -1.76 15.40 3.83
N LEU A 127 -2.33 15.15 4.99
CA LEU A 127 -3.45 14.24 5.18
C LEU A 127 -4.53 14.94 6.00
N LEU A 128 -5.79 14.72 5.64
CA LEU A 128 -6.97 15.12 6.37
C LEU A 128 -7.83 13.87 6.61
N ASP A 129 -7.91 13.44 7.87
CA ASP A 129 -8.66 12.25 8.22
C ASP A 129 -10.20 12.50 8.21
N PRO A 130 -11.03 11.45 8.21
CA PRO A 130 -12.49 11.59 8.23
C PRO A 130 -13.06 12.27 9.48
N LEU A 131 -12.28 12.44 10.55
CA LEU A 131 -12.66 13.16 11.77
C LEU A 131 -12.28 14.65 11.70
N GLY A 132 -11.62 15.08 10.63
CA GLY A 132 -11.19 16.46 10.40
C GLY A 132 -9.82 16.80 10.99
N HIS A 133 -9.04 15.81 11.45
CA HIS A 133 -7.66 16.05 11.86
C HIS A 133 -6.77 16.16 10.63
N ALA A 134 -5.92 17.18 10.61
CA ALA A 134 -4.96 17.40 9.55
C ALA A 134 -3.53 17.21 10.05
N GLU A 135 -2.70 16.57 9.24
CA GLU A 135 -1.28 16.38 9.50
C GLU A 135 -0.46 16.77 8.28
N GLN A 136 0.71 17.36 8.51
CA GLN A 136 1.71 17.64 7.49
C GLN A 136 3.08 17.22 7.99
N PHE A 137 3.79 16.43 7.19
CA PHE A 137 5.10 15.89 7.56
C PHE A 137 5.92 15.55 6.33
N GLU A 138 7.21 15.29 6.55
CA GLU A 138 8.11 14.74 5.53
C GLU A 138 8.29 13.24 5.79
N ALA A 139 8.23 12.45 4.72
CA ALA A 139 8.54 11.02 4.75
C ALA A 139 9.81 10.75 3.92
N ASN A 140 10.76 10.06 4.53
CA ASN A 140 12.07 9.74 3.98
C ASN A 140 12.13 8.29 3.53
N VAL A 141 13.19 7.92 2.80
CA VAL A 141 13.42 6.54 2.36
C VAL A 141 13.32 5.55 3.54
N GLY A 142 12.46 4.55 3.39
CA GLY A 142 12.17 3.54 4.41
C GLY A 142 10.99 3.87 5.33
N ASP A 143 10.51 5.12 5.34
CA ASP A 143 9.29 5.48 6.07
C ASP A 143 8.05 4.90 5.38
N VAL A 144 7.03 4.62 6.20
CA VAL A 144 5.73 4.10 5.77
C VAL A 144 4.64 5.08 6.16
N VAL A 145 3.80 5.47 5.21
CA VAL A 145 2.66 6.38 5.41
C VAL A 145 1.36 5.62 5.17
N PHE A 146 0.40 5.76 6.09
CA PHE A 146 -0.93 5.18 5.95
C PHE A 146 -1.97 6.27 5.71
N ALA A 147 -2.71 6.18 4.61
CA ALA A 147 -3.88 7.02 4.38
C ALA A 147 -5.16 6.19 4.62
N PRO A 148 -5.99 6.55 5.62
CA PRO A 148 -7.26 5.88 5.83
C PRO A 148 -8.18 5.97 4.62
N GLN A 149 -9.03 4.97 4.43
CA GLN A 149 -10.05 4.98 3.39
C GLN A 149 -10.92 6.25 3.47
N GLY A 150 -11.12 6.89 2.32
CA GLY A 150 -11.89 8.13 2.20
C GLY A 150 -11.22 9.37 2.79
N SER A 151 -10.00 9.28 3.33
CA SER A 151 -9.25 10.45 3.79
C SER A 151 -8.73 11.25 2.60
N LEU A 152 -8.84 12.57 2.65
CA LEU A 152 -8.21 13.44 1.66
C LEU A 152 -6.72 13.48 1.96
N HIS A 153 -5.88 13.16 0.98
CA HIS A 153 -4.44 13.23 1.13
C HIS A 153 -3.78 13.68 -0.17
N TYR A 154 -2.55 14.19 -0.03
CA TYR A 154 -1.69 14.50 -1.17
C TYR A 154 -0.23 14.41 -0.75
N PHE A 155 0.64 14.20 -1.73
CA PHE A 155 2.08 14.26 -1.50
C PHE A 155 2.80 14.88 -2.71
N GLU A 156 3.93 15.50 -2.42
CA GLU A 156 4.71 16.20 -3.43
C GLU A 156 6.21 15.99 -3.25
N ASN A 157 6.93 16.14 -4.36
CA ASN A 157 8.37 16.16 -4.40
C ASN A 157 8.87 17.62 -4.43
N LYS A 158 9.28 18.14 -3.27
CA LYS A 158 9.95 19.44 -3.16
C LYS A 158 11.47 19.38 -3.36
N GLY A 159 12.02 18.17 -3.50
CA GLY A 159 13.44 17.94 -3.67
C GLY A 159 13.94 18.16 -5.11
N THR A 160 15.23 17.94 -5.30
CA THR A 160 15.92 18.08 -6.61
C THR A 160 16.16 16.74 -7.31
N GLN A 161 15.88 15.63 -6.63
CA GLN A 161 15.98 14.27 -7.16
C GLN A 161 14.58 13.70 -7.35
N ASN A 162 14.45 12.62 -8.13
CA ASN A 162 13.18 11.91 -8.25
C ASN A 162 12.77 11.31 -6.89
N LEU A 163 11.49 11.41 -6.60
CA LEU A 163 10.83 10.72 -5.49
C LEU A 163 10.18 9.46 -6.05
N SER A 164 10.41 8.31 -5.41
CA SER A 164 9.78 7.04 -5.77
C SER A 164 9.06 6.41 -4.58
N LEU A 165 7.85 5.91 -4.83
CA LEU A 165 7.01 5.26 -3.84
C LEU A 165 6.50 3.92 -4.37
N LEU A 166 6.35 2.96 -3.46
CA LEU A 166 5.51 1.80 -3.67
C LEU A 166 4.27 1.94 -2.80
N ILE A 167 3.11 1.76 -3.41
CA ILE A 167 1.81 2.01 -2.79
C ILE A 167 1.00 0.73 -2.84
N VAL A 168 0.34 0.38 -1.74
CA VAL A 168 -0.50 -0.81 -1.61
C VAL A 168 -1.89 -0.42 -1.15
N PHE A 169 -2.90 -0.98 -1.78
CA PHE A 169 -4.31 -0.75 -1.48
C PHE A 169 -5.00 -2.03 -1.04
N ASN A 170 -6.03 -1.92 -0.19
CA ASN A 170 -6.97 -3.03 0.02
C ASN A 170 -8.10 -3.08 -1.02
N ALA A 171 -7.80 -2.78 -2.28
CA ALA A 171 -8.71 -2.94 -3.38
C ALA A 171 -7.93 -3.46 -4.59
N SER A 172 -8.53 -4.40 -5.31
CA SER A 172 -7.92 -4.99 -6.51
C SER A 172 -8.16 -4.18 -7.79
N THR A 173 -8.92 -3.09 -7.69
CA THR A 173 -9.33 -2.25 -8.81
C THR A 173 -8.18 -1.40 -9.36
N GLN A 174 -8.36 -0.90 -10.58
CA GLN A 174 -7.44 0.06 -11.18
C GLN A 174 -7.51 1.40 -10.44
N GLU A 175 -6.37 2.07 -10.26
CA GLU A 175 -6.23 3.34 -9.53
C GLU A 175 -7.25 4.38 -10.02
N GLY A 176 -7.35 4.58 -11.34
CA GLY A 176 -8.25 5.58 -11.93
C GLY A 176 -9.75 5.32 -11.73
N GLU A 177 -10.14 4.14 -11.25
CA GLU A 177 -11.53 3.78 -10.95
C GLU A 177 -11.87 3.90 -9.45
N ASP A 178 -10.86 4.05 -8.59
CA ASP A 178 -11.01 4.30 -7.14
C ASP A 178 -10.22 5.53 -6.71
N ASP A 179 -10.03 6.51 -7.59
CA ASP A 179 -9.34 7.77 -7.30
C ASP A 179 -10.24 8.96 -7.62
N ILE A 180 -10.51 9.78 -6.59
CA ILE A 180 -11.27 11.00 -6.76
C ILE A 180 -10.37 12.22 -6.50
N GLY A 181 -9.87 12.81 -7.60
CA GLY A 181 -9.07 14.02 -7.56
C GLY A 181 -9.87 15.28 -7.18
N ILE A 182 -9.24 16.16 -6.40
CA ILE A 182 -9.86 17.42 -5.95
C ILE A 182 -10.21 18.35 -7.12
N GLY A 183 -9.39 18.35 -8.18
CA GLY A 183 -9.59 19.20 -9.35
C GLY A 183 -10.88 18.86 -10.10
N ALA A 184 -11.11 17.57 -10.35
CA ALA A 184 -12.36 17.08 -10.95
C ALA A 184 -13.55 17.36 -10.02
N SER A 185 -13.40 17.07 -8.72
CA SER A 185 -14.46 17.25 -7.72
C SER A 185 -14.98 18.68 -7.66
N ILE A 186 -14.07 19.67 -7.53
CA ILE A 186 -14.44 21.09 -7.51
C ILE A 186 -15.03 21.50 -8.87
N SER A 187 -14.50 20.99 -9.99
CA SER A 187 -14.97 21.36 -11.34
C SER A 187 -16.43 20.97 -11.61
N LYS A 188 -16.91 19.89 -10.98
CA LYS A 188 -18.28 19.37 -11.12
C LYS A 188 -19.30 20.06 -10.20
N LEU A 189 -18.85 20.87 -9.24
CA LEU A 189 -19.75 21.65 -8.39
C LEU A 189 -20.17 22.96 -9.10
N PRO A 190 -21.45 23.37 -8.98
CA PRO A 190 -21.92 24.64 -9.51
C PRO A 190 -21.15 25.85 -8.90
N PRO A 191 -20.80 26.88 -9.70
CA PRO A 191 -20.10 28.06 -9.21
C PRO A 191 -20.79 28.80 -8.05
N ASP A 192 -22.12 28.83 -8.03
CA ASP A 192 -22.92 29.43 -6.96
C ASP A 192 -22.83 28.62 -5.66
N VAL A 193 -22.81 27.29 -5.73
CA VAL A 193 -22.56 26.44 -4.55
C VAL A 193 -21.16 26.68 -3.98
N LEU A 194 -20.14 26.69 -4.85
CA LEU A 194 -18.76 27.01 -4.43
C LEU A 194 -18.65 28.42 -3.84
N SER A 195 -19.40 29.39 -4.37
CA SER A 195 -19.42 30.76 -3.85
C SER A 195 -19.83 30.82 -2.38
N VAL A 196 -20.84 30.03 -1.98
CA VAL A 196 -21.32 29.95 -0.60
C VAL A 196 -20.29 29.27 0.30
N VAL A 197 -19.62 28.22 -0.19
CA VAL A 197 -18.60 27.48 0.59
C VAL A 197 -17.36 28.33 0.87
N PHE A 198 -16.86 29.05 -0.14
CA PHE A 198 -15.58 29.77 -0.06
C PHE A 198 -15.72 31.27 0.24
N GLY A 199 -16.94 31.81 0.25
CA GLY A 199 -17.20 33.22 0.56
C GLY A 199 -16.66 34.20 -0.48
N VAL A 200 -16.60 33.79 -1.75
CA VAL A 200 -16.12 34.61 -2.88
C VAL A 200 -17.20 34.67 -3.98
N PRO A 201 -17.20 35.68 -4.87
CA PRO A 201 -18.19 35.76 -5.96
C PRO A 201 -18.17 34.50 -6.85
N ALA A 202 -19.35 34.04 -7.30
CA ALA A 202 -19.47 32.86 -8.18
C ALA A 202 -18.64 32.97 -9.47
N ASP A 203 -18.48 34.18 -10.00
CA ASP A 203 -17.63 34.49 -11.16
C ASP A 203 -16.14 34.19 -10.95
N THR A 204 -15.72 33.93 -9.71
CA THR A 204 -14.38 33.42 -9.40
C THR A 204 -14.21 32.02 -9.98
N PHE A 205 -15.20 31.14 -9.80
CA PHE A 205 -15.16 29.73 -10.21
C PHE A 205 -15.53 29.50 -11.68
N THR A 206 -16.18 30.47 -12.34
CA THR A 206 -16.41 30.40 -13.79
C THR A 206 -15.12 30.51 -14.59
N LYS A 207 -14.07 31.12 -14.01
CA LYS A 207 -12.74 31.28 -14.61
C LYS A 207 -11.83 30.07 -14.40
N PHE A 208 -12.23 29.11 -13.56
CA PHE A 208 -11.42 27.93 -13.28
C PHE A 208 -11.41 27.02 -14.51
N LYS A 209 -10.26 26.40 -14.78
CA LYS A 209 -10.16 25.32 -15.77
C LYS A 209 -11.12 24.20 -15.35
N LYS A 210 -12.00 23.78 -16.26
CA LYS A 210 -12.86 22.61 -16.03
C LYS A 210 -12.06 21.33 -16.21
N ILE A 211 -12.08 20.50 -15.18
CA ILE A 211 -11.39 19.21 -15.10
C ILE A 211 -12.49 18.13 -15.03
N ASP A 212 -12.46 17.20 -15.96
CA ASP A 212 -13.50 16.17 -16.06
C ASP A 212 -13.15 14.88 -15.32
N GLN A 213 -11.85 14.58 -15.17
CA GLN A 213 -11.31 13.39 -14.52
C GLN A 213 -10.10 13.77 -13.66
N SER A 214 -9.69 12.86 -12.77
CA SER A 214 -8.45 12.99 -11.99
C SER A 214 -7.28 13.34 -12.92
N LEU A 215 -6.48 14.34 -12.51
CA LEU A 215 -5.20 14.67 -13.12
C LEU A 215 -4.10 13.70 -12.65
N THR A 216 -4.32 13.06 -11.50
CA THR A 216 -3.44 12.08 -10.85
C THR A 216 -2.08 12.65 -10.45
N ILE A 217 -1.20 12.93 -11.41
CA ILE A 217 0.13 13.50 -11.18
C ILE A 217 0.29 14.79 -12.00
N ILE A 218 0.54 15.89 -11.31
CA ILE A 218 0.73 17.22 -11.89
C ILE A 218 2.11 17.78 -11.57
N LYS A 219 2.53 18.82 -12.28
CA LYS A 219 3.81 19.48 -12.03
C LYS A 219 3.59 20.90 -11.53
N ARG A 220 4.33 21.29 -10.49
CA ARG A 220 4.38 22.69 -10.07
C ARG A 220 5.03 23.52 -11.18
N PRO A 221 4.46 24.68 -11.56
CA PRO A 221 5.10 25.59 -12.50
C PRO A 221 6.50 26.00 -11.99
N THR A 222 7.48 26.05 -12.89
CA THR A 222 8.79 26.64 -12.57
C THR A 222 8.59 28.15 -12.37
N SER A 223 8.91 28.63 -11.16
CA SER A 223 8.94 30.06 -10.83
C SER A 223 10.05 30.80 -11.56
#